data_AF-A0A7J2M7D3-F1
#
_entry.id   AF-A0A7J2M7D3-F1
#
_cell.length_a   1.000
_cell.length_b   1.000
_cell.length_c   1.000
_cell.angle_alpha   90.00
_cell.angle_beta   90.00
_cell.angle_gamma   90.00
#
_symmetry.space_group_name_H-M   'P 1'
#
loop_
_entity.id
_entity.type
_entity.pdbx_description
1 polymer ?
#
loop_
_entity_poly.entity_id
_entity_poly.type
_entity_poly.pdbx_seq_one_letter_code
_entity_poly.pdbx_strand_id
1 'polypeptide(L)'
;MNIDESARPVRAVEWYEEEDGRITLKILKFKSRFGKWLCRTLKRPPHFFHPLDEKGSFIWKLCDGTHTVACILEKYENTYGEETLKKLENTYGREKIEELREMRGAEVIRGDAMVFLEVLRRQGYIRLE
;
A
#
# COMPACT_ATOMS: atom_id res chain seq x y z
N MET A 1 4.28 -6.11 13.65
CA MET A 1 3.53 -6.38 12.40
C MET A 1 4.46 -7.22 11.55
N ASN A 2 4.09 -8.45 11.18
CA ASN A 2 4.95 -9.25 10.32
C ASN A 2 4.07 -10.00 9.32
N ILE A 3 4.10 -9.53 8.08
CA ILE A 3 3.69 -10.32 6.93
C ILE A 3 4.88 -11.22 6.58
N ASP A 4 4.62 -12.49 6.30
CA ASP A 4 5.65 -13.39 5.79
C ASP A 4 6.21 -12.83 4.47
N GLU A 5 7.52 -12.59 4.43
CA GLU A 5 8.20 -12.05 3.24
C GLU A 5 8.13 -13.01 2.03
N SER A 6 7.90 -14.31 2.26
CA SER A 6 7.71 -15.30 1.21
C SER A 6 6.28 -15.33 0.64
N ALA A 7 5.31 -14.73 1.33
CA ALA A 7 3.91 -14.71 0.91
C ALA A 7 3.69 -13.88 -0.36
N ARG A 8 2.65 -14.22 -1.12
CA ARG A 8 2.28 -13.57 -2.38
C ARG A 8 0.97 -12.81 -2.21
N PRO A 9 0.98 -11.46 -2.22
CA PRO A 9 -0.25 -10.70 -2.10
C PRO A 9 -1.07 -10.75 -3.39
N VAL A 10 -2.36 -11.07 -3.25
CA VAL A 10 -3.33 -11.16 -4.34
C VAL A 10 -4.45 -10.14 -4.10
N ARG A 11 -4.72 -9.29 -5.08
CA ARG A 11 -5.84 -8.32 -5.07
C ARG A 11 -7.19 -9.02 -4.87
N ALA A 12 -8.00 -8.48 -3.96
CA ALA A 12 -9.30 -9.03 -3.58
C ALA A 12 -10.48 -8.04 -3.75
N VAL A 13 -10.22 -6.85 -4.29
CA VAL A 13 -11.24 -5.82 -4.58
C VAL A 13 -11.10 -5.32 -6.01
N GLU A 14 -12.20 -4.79 -6.56
CA GLU A 14 -12.19 -4.11 -7.86
C GLU A 14 -11.31 -2.84 -7.79
N TRP A 15 -10.58 -2.60 -8.88
CA TRP A 15 -9.69 -1.46 -9.03
C TRP A 15 -9.62 -1.08 -10.51
N TYR A 16 -9.16 0.12 -10.78
CA TYR A 16 -8.90 0.60 -12.14
C TYR A 16 -7.65 1.49 -12.13
N GLU A 17 -7.00 1.57 -13.29
CA GLU A 17 -5.86 2.43 -13.52
C GLU A 17 -6.33 3.69 -14.25
N GLU A 18 -5.95 4.84 -13.71
CA GLU A 18 -6.23 6.16 -14.28
C GLU A 18 -5.23 6.47 -15.41
N GLU A 19 -5.49 7.52 -16.19
CA GLU A 19 -4.62 7.91 -17.32
C GLU A 19 -3.18 8.26 -16.91
N ASP A 20 -2.97 8.72 -15.67
CA ASP A 20 -1.65 9.04 -15.11
C ASP A 20 -0.93 7.82 -14.50
N GLY A 21 -1.53 6.63 -14.59
CA GLY A 21 -1.01 5.39 -14.04
C GLY A 21 -1.28 5.18 -12.54
N ARG A 22 -2.03 6.07 -11.88
CA ARG A 22 -2.46 5.85 -10.49
C ARG A 22 -3.58 4.83 -10.41
N ILE A 23 -3.69 4.19 -9.25
CA ILE A 23 -4.70 3.17 -8.98
C ILE A 23 -5.82 3.79 -8.15
N THR A 24 -7.06 3.52 -8.54
CA THR A 24 -8.23 3.79 -7.69
C THR A 24 -8.94 2.50 -7.33
N LEU A 25 -9.12 2.27 -6.02
CA LEU A 25 -9.84 1.12 -5.49
C LEU A 25 -11.33 1.39 -5.40
N LYS A 26 -12.16 0.43 -5.81
CA LYS A 26 -13.62 0.51 -5.67
C LYS A 26 -14.08 -0.34 -4.49
N ILE A 27 -14.39 0.33 -3.37
CA ILE A 27 -14.65 -0.32 -2.08
C ILE A 27 -16.13 -0.22 -1.71
N LEU A 28 -16.71 -1.32 -1.22
CA LEU A 28 -18.04 -1.32 -0.60
C LEU A 28 -18.03 -0.56 0.72
N LYS A 29 -18.87 0.48 0.86
CA LYS A 29 -19.05 1.24 2.12
C LYS A 29 -19.51 0.36 3.27
N PHE A 30 -20.40 -0.59 2.96
CA PHE A 30 -20.95 -1.51 3.96
C PHE A 30 -20.93 -2.93 3.42
N LYS A 31 -20.25 -3.82 4.16
CA LYS A 31 -20.29 -5.26 3.87
C LYS A 31 -21.62 -5.89 4.31
N SER A 32 -22.29 -5.33 5.33
CA SER A 32 -23.52 -5.87 5.92
C SER A 32 -24.77 -5.67 5.06
N ARG A 33 -25.74 -6.60 5.17
CA ARG A 33 -27.05 -6.52 4.47
C ARG A 33 -27.83 -5.27 4.86
N PHE A 34 -27.79 -4.88 6.13
CA PHE A 34 -28.46 -3.68 6.63
C PHE A 34 -27.87 -2.38 6.04
N GLY A 35 -26.53 -2.26 5.99
CA GLY A 35 -25.90 -1.08 5.39
C GLY A 35 -26.16 -0.96 3.89
N LYS A 36 -26.18 -2.10 3.17
CA LYS A 36 -26.58 -2.12 1.75
C LYS A 36 -28.04 -1.70 1.56
N TRP A 37 -28.95 -2.13 2.44
CA TRP A 37 -30.35 -1.69 2.43
C TRP A 37 -30.47 -0.19 2.69
N LEU A 38 -29.76 0.36 3.68
CA LEU A 38 -29.75 1.79 3.98
C LEU A 38 -29.27 2.64 2.79
N CYS A 39 -28.22 2.20 2.08
CA CYS A 39 -27.76 2.86 0.86
C CYS A 39 -28.84 2.86 -0.24
N ARG A 40 -29.57 1.75 -0.42
CA ARG A 40 -30.68 1.65 -1.38
C ARG A 40 -31.82 2.61 -1.01
N THR A 41 -32.21 2.65 0.26
CA THR A 41 -33.27 3.52 0.76
C THR A 41 -32.92 5.00 0.61
N LEU A 42 -31.67 5.38 0.91
CA LEU A 42 -31.17 6.76 0.79
C LEU A 42 -30.67 7.12 -0.62
N LYS A 43 -30.83 6.23 -1.62
CA LYS A 43 -30.32 6.38 -3.00
C LYS A 43 -28.84 6.80 -3.07
N ARG A 44 -28.03 6.35 -2.10
CA ARG A 44 -26.58 6.62 -2.07
C ARG A 44 -25.81 5.48 -2.73
N PRO A 45 -24.71 5.77 -3.45
CA PRO A 45 -23.90 4.72 -4.05
C PRO A 45 -23.30 3.84 -2.94
N PRO A 46 -23.42 2.50 -3.06
CA PRO A 46 -22.93 1.56 -2.06
C PRO A 46 -21.41 1.42 -2.08
N HIS A 47 -20.74 1.99 -3.08
CA HIS A 47 -19.31 2.03 -3.23
C HIS A 47 -18.76 3.43 -2.92
N PHE A 48 -17.51 3.48 -2.52
CA PHE A 48 -16.66 4.66 -2.60
C PHE A 48 -15.38 4.31 -3.35
N PHE A 49 -14.75 5.34 -3.89
CA PHE A 49 -13.51 5.24 -4.64
C PHE A 49 -12.38 5.75 -3.76
N HIS A 50 -11.32 4.96 -3.64
CA HIS A 50 -10.14 5.29 -2.84
C HIS A 50 -8.93 5.40 -3.77
N PRO A 51 -8.59 6.62 -4.24
CA PRO A 51 -7.40 6.82 -5.05
C PRO A 51 -6.16 6.58 -4.18
N LEU A 52 -5.24 5.77 -4.69
CA LEU A 52 -3.94 5.56 -4.07
C LEU A 52 -2.97 6.66 -4.51
N ASP A 53 -2.02 6.97 -3.64
CA ASP A 53 -0.88 7.79 -4.03
C ASP A 53 0.05 7.02 -4.98
N GLU A 54 1.13 7.64 -5.41
CA GLU A 54 2.06 7.06 -6.37
C GLU A 54 2.71 5.77 -5.81
N LYS A 55 3.20 5.85 -4.57
CA LYS A 55 3.85 4.75 -3.84
C LYS A 55 2.88 3.59 -3.58
N GLY A 56 1.66 3.90 -3.14
CA GLY A 56 0.61 2.91 -2.93
C GLY A 56 0.15 2.26 -4.23
N SER A 57 0.04 3.03 -5.32
CA SER A 57 -0.26 2.53 -6.67
C SER A 57 0.83 1.57 -7.16
N PHE A 58 2.09 1.91 -6.95
CA PHE A 58 3.23 1.05 -7.27
C PHE A 58 3.15 -0.30 -6.54
N ILE A 59 2.97 -0.28 -5.22
CA ILE A 59 2.84 -1.51 -4.42
C ILE A 59 1.62 -2.33 -4.88
N TRP A 60 0.48 -1.66 -5.11
CA TRP A 60 -0.74 -2.32 -5.55
C TRP A 60 -0.58 -3.09 -6.87
N LYS A 61 0.13 -2.50 -7.84
CA LYS A 61 0.40 -3.15 -9.14
C LYS A 61 1.18 -4.46 -8.99
N LEU A 62 2.06 -4.54 -7.99
CA LEU A 62 2.84 -5.74 -7.70
C LEU A 62 2.09 -6.78 -6.84
N CYS A 63 0.92 -6.45 -6.28
CA CYS A 63 0.04 -7.40 -5.59
C CYS A 63 -0.72 -8.30 -6.57
N ASP A 64 0.00 -9.04 -7.42
CA ASP A 64 -0.56 -9.84 -8.53
C ASP A 64 -0.57 -11.35 -8.27
N GLY A 65 -0.18 -11.81 -7.08
CA GLY A 65 -0.03 -13.24 -6.75
C GLY A 65 1.25 -13.89 -7.29
N THR A 66 2.07 -13.15 -8.03
CA THR A 66 3.34 -13.65 -8.60
C THR A 66 4.55 -13.09 -7.88
N HIS A 67 4.49 -11.83 -7.44
CA HIS A 67 5.55 -11.23 -6.64
C HIS A 67 5.39 -11.63 -5.17
N THR A 68 6.49 -12.01 -4.52
CA THR A 68 6.52 -12.18 -3.06
C THR A 68 6.63 -10.83 -2.38
N VAL A 69 6.26 -10.75 -1.10
CA VAL A 69 6.44 -9.54 -0.30
C VAL A 69 7.91 -9.10 -0.31
N ALA A 70 8.88 -10.00 -0.15
CA ALA A 70 10.30 -9.70 -0.26
C ALA A 70 10.65 -8.95 -1.57
N CYS A 71 10.13 -9.44 -2.70
CA CYS A 71 10.37 -8.85 -4.01
C CYS A 71 9.72 -7.46 -4.15
N ILE A 72 8.53 -7.28 -3.58
CA ILE A 72 7.85 -5.98 -3.56
C ILE A 72 8.67 -4.97 -2.75
N LEU A 73 9.15 -5.37 -1.57
CA LEU A 73 9.96 -4.52 -0.70
C LEU A 73 11.27 -4.11 -1.39
N GLU A 74 11.95 -5.05 -2.03
CA GLU A 74 13.17 -4.78 -2.79
C GLU A 74 12.90 -3.81 -3.96
N LYS A 75 11.85 -4.05 -4.76
CA LYS A 75 11.48 -3.15 -5.87
C LYS A 75 11.11 -1.75 -5.36
N TYR A 76 10.39 -1.67 -4.25
CA TYR A 76 9.99 -0.40 -3.64
C TYR A 76 11.19 0.38 -3.13
N GLU A 77 12.11 -0.30 -2.44
CA GLU A 77 13.36 0.27 -1.93
C GLU A 77 14.24 0.80 -3.07
N ASN A 78 14.42 0.02 -4.14
CA ASN A 78 15.18 0.43 -5.31
C ASN A 78 14.56 1.63 -6.05
N THR A 79 13.24 1.78 -6.01
CA THR A 79 12.52 2.84 -6.74
C THR A 79 12.43 4.13 -5.93
N TYR A 80 12.17 4.03 -4.63
CA TYR A 80 11.84 5.19 -3.78
C TYR A 80 12.82 5.42 -2.64
N GLY A 81 13.84 4.57 -2.47
CA GLY A 81 14.73 4.62 -1.33
C GLY A 81 15.55 5.89 -1.27
N GLU A 82 16.21 6.25 -2.37
CA GLU A 82 17.05 7.46 -2.42
C GLU A 82 16.24 8.74 -2.18
N GLU A 83 15.07 8.86 -2.82
CA GLU A 83 14.17 10.01 -2.63
C GLU A 83 13.71 10.10 -1.17
N THR A 84 13.38 8.97 -0.55
CA THR A 84 12.92 8.90 0.84
C THR A 84 14.06 9.29 1.79
N LEU A 85 15.27 8.79 1.58
CA LEU A 85 16.44 9.17 2.37
C LEU A 85 16.74 10.67 2.26
N LYS A 86 16.70 11.23 1.05
CA LYS A 86 16.91 12.67 0.83
C LYS A 86 15.85 13.53 1.52
N LYS A 87 14.59 13.10 1.51
CA LYS A 87 13.52 13.81 2.26
C LYS A 87 13.78 13.78 3.76
N LEU A 88 14.24 12.65 4.29
CA LEU A 88 14.62 12.54 5.69
C LEU A 88 15.82 13.46 6.00
N GLU A 89 16.80 13.59 5.10
CA GLU A 89 17.98 14.49 5.26
C GLU A 89 17.58 15.93 5.43
N ASN A 90 16.64 16.37 4.59
CA ASN A 90 16.11 17.72 4.66
C ASN A 90 15.29 17.96 5.94
N THR A 91 14.67 16.91 6.50
CA THR A 91 13.75 17.02 7.64
C THR A 91 14.48 16.97 8.98
N TYR A 92 15.44 16.05 9.14
CA TYR A 92 16.08 15.75 10.42
C TYR A 92 17.51 16.28 10.53
N GLY A 93 18.10 16.79 9.44
CA GLY A 93 19.48 17.26 9.39
C GLY A 93 20.50 16.13 9.19
N ARG A 94 21.70 16.50 8.71
CA ARG A 94 22.74 15.57 8.24
C ARG A 94 23.23 14.60 9.32
N GLU A 95 23.44 15.09 10.54
CA GLU A 95 23.98 14.31 11.66
C GLU A 95 23.05 13.16 12.09
N LYS A 96 21.74 13.38 12.06
CA LYS A 96 20.74 12.35 12.38
C LYS A 96 20.65 11.27 11.29
N ILE A 97 21.19 11.53 10.09
CA ILE A 97 21.14 10.59 8.98
C ILE A 97 22.37 9.73 8.82
N GLU A 98 23.54 10.16 9.27
CA GLU A 98 24.62 9.19 9.48
C GLU A 98 24.15 8.09 10.46
N GLU A 99 23.46 8.47 11.55
CA GLU A 99 22.82 7.52 12.47
C GLU A 99 21.73 6.66 11.80
N LEU A 100 20.87 7.20 10.93
CA LEU A 100 19.83 6.41 10.24
C LEU A 100 20.39 5.55 9.09
N ARG A 101 21.47 5.98 8.43
CA ARG A 101 22.21 5.20 7.44
C ARG A 101 22.91 4.02 8.11
N GLU A 102 23.51 4.24 9.27
CA GLU A 102 24.07 3.18 10.11
C GLU A 102 22.97 2.29 10.72
N MET A 103 21.82 2.87 11.11
CA MET A 103 20.66 2.17 11.68
C MET A 103 19.56 1.82 10.67
N ARG A 104 19.92 1.22 9.53
CA ARG A 104 18.93 0.52 8.68
C ARG A 104 17.95 1.45 7.95
N GLY A 105 18.44 2.40 7.16
CA GLY A 105 17.60 3.19 6.22
C GLY A 105 16.72 2.31 5.31
N ALA A 106 17.24 1.15 4.89
CA ALA A 106 16.49 0.08 4.24
C ALA A 106 15.26 -0.38 5.05
N GLU A 107 15.40 -0.54 6.37
CA GLU A 107 14.30 -0.95 7.25
C GLU A 107 13.21 0.12 7.37
N VAL A 108 13.56 1.41 7.33
CA VAL A 108 12.57 2.50 7.31
C VAL A 108 11.76 2.47 6.01
N ILE A 109 12.44 2.39 4.87
CA ILE A 109 11.81 2.37 3.54
C ILE A 109 10.94 1.11 3.36
N ARG A 110 11.47 -0.06 3.73
CA ARG A 110 10.72 -1.33 3.73
C ARG A 110 9.56 -1.28 4.72
N GLY A 111 9.74 -0.58 5.84
CA GLY A 111 8.71 -0.34 6.86
C GLY A 111 7.45 0.32 6.30
N ASP A 112 7.61 1.38 5.51
CA ASP A 112 6.48 2.06 4.86
C ASP A 112 5.68 1.11 3.96
N ALA A 113 6.37 0.35 3.11
CA ALA A 113 5.74 -0.62 2.22
C ALA A 113 5.07 -1.78 3.00
N MET A 114 5.72 -2.27 4.06
CA MET A 114 5.17 -3.31 4.95
C MET A 114 3.91 -2.84 5.66
N VAL A 115 3.90 -1.61 6.17
CA VAL A 115 2.71 -1.03 6.82
C VAL A 115 1.57 -0.92 5.81
N PHE A 116 1.86 -0.47 4.59
CA PHE A 116 0.84 -0.37 3.54
C PHE A 116 0.24 -1.74 3.19
N LEU A 117 1.07 -2.76 2.95
CA LEU A 117 0.62 -4.14 2.69
C LEU A 117 -0.24 -4.68 3.84
N GLU A 118 0.14 -4.41 5.09
CA GLU A 118 -0.63 -4.85 6.26
C GLU A 118 -1.97 -4.14 6.38
N VAL A 119 -2.03 -2.85 6.06
CA VAL A 119 -3.31 -2.11 5.98
C VAL A 119 -4.21 -2.74 4.93
N LEU A 120 -3.70 -2.98 3.70
CA LEU A 120 -4.48 -3.62 2.64
C LEU A 120 -4.99 -5.00 3.06
N ARG A 121 -4.14 -5.81 3.69
CA ARG A 121 -4.50 -7.15 4.19
C ARG A 121 -5.61 -7.07 5.25
N ARG A 122 -5.46 -6.20 6.25
CA ARG A 122 -6.44 -6.04 7.34
C ARG A 122 -7.80 -5.56 6.84
N GLN A 123 -7.83 -4.73 5.80
CA GLN A 123 -9.08 -4.29 5.17
C GLN A 123 -9.72 -5.37 4.28
N GLY A 124 -8.97 -6.44 3.99
CA GLY A 124 -9.36 -7.51 3.07
C GLY A 124 -9.30 -7.07 1.60
N TYR A 125 -8.46 -6.09 1.29
CA TYR A 125 -8.24 -5.61 -0.08
C TYR A 125 -7.23 -6.47 -0.83
N ILE A 126 -6.36 -7.15 -0.09
CA ILE A 126 -5.50 -8.23 -0.59
C ILE A 126 -5.66 -9.46 0.30
N ARG A 127 -5.35 -10.62 -0.27
CA ARG A 127 -5.09 -11.89 0.44
C ARG A 127 -3.62 -12.23 0.31
N LEU A 128 -3.11 -13.04 1.23
CA LEU A 128 -1.75 -13.58 1.15
C LEU A 128 -1.86 -15.08 0.86
N GLU A 129 -1.14 -15.53 -0.15
CA GLU A 129 -0.99 -16.94 -0.54
C GLU A 129 0.42 -17.45 -0.29
#